data_AF-A0A937QPT0-F1
#
_entry.id   AF-A0A937QPT0-F1
#
_cell.length_a   1.000
_cell.length_b   1.000
_cell.length_c   1.000
_cell.angle_alpha   90.00
_cell.angle_beta   90.00
_cell.angle_gamma   90.00
#
_symmetry.space_group_name_H-M   'P 1'
#
loop_
_entity.id
_entity.type
_entity.pdbx_description
1 polymer ?
#
loop_
_entity_poly.entity_id
_entity_poly.type
_entity_poly.pdbx_seq_one_letter_code
_entity_poly.pdbx_strand_id
1 'polypeptide(L)'
;MNRVETIRNVVFALLGGMGLVFKHAYQGPLAEIVHSYGGNFVVSFALYFAAVSATTRFGLGRPAAVAATLLAVEVFEVTDGFGVMSNVYDTVDLAANAAGVAVAVALDLATLRLLVNRWKNREFT
;
A
#
# COMPACT_ATOMS: atom_id res chain seq x y z
N MET A 1 5.63 15.56 -7.74
CA MET A 1 5.93 14.24 -8.32
C MET A 1 6.18 14.39 -9.80
N ASN A 2 7.19 13.71 -10.34
CA ASN A 2 7.40 13.65 -11.78
C ASN A 2 6.57 12.51 -12.41
N ARG A 3 6.47 12.49 -13.75
CA ARG A 3 5.66 11.47 -14.47
C ARG A 3 6.08 10.03 -14.15
N VAL A 4 7.38 9.79 -13.93
CA VAL A 4 7.91 8.45 -13.62
C VAL A 4 7.45 7.97 -12.25
N GLU A 5 7.49 8.83 -11.23
CA GLU A 5 6.98 8.53 -9.89
C GLU A 5 5.47 8.25 -9.92
N THR A 6 4.70 9.02 -10.68
CA THR A 6 3.26 8.81 -10.84
C THR A 6 2.97 7.44 -11.45
N ILE A 7 3.62 7.09 -12.57
CA ILE A 7 3.42 5.79 -13.22
C ILE A 7 3.81 4.66 -12.26
N ARG A 8 4.94 4.79 -11.56
CA ARG A 8 5.39 3.81 -10.57
C ARG A 8 4.35 3.61 -9.46
N ASN A 9 3.79 4.68 -8.90
CA ASN A 9 2.76 4.58 -7.86
C ASN A 9 1.50 3.89 -8.38
N VAL A 10 1.06 4.24 -9.59
CA VAL A 10 -0.10 3.59 -10.23
C VAL A 10 0.15 2.11 -10.44
N VAL A 11 1.33 1.73 -10.93
CA VAL A 11 1.70 0.31 -11.11
C VAL A 11 1.66 -0.44 -9.78
N PHE A 12 2.23 0.11 -8.70
CA PHE A 12 2.16 -0.55 -7.39
C PHE A 12 0.72 -0.64 -6.85
N ALA A 13 -0.08 0.41 -7.00
CA ALA A 13 -1.49 0.37 -6.61
C ALA A 13 -2.25 -0.73 -7.38
N LEU A 14 -2.01 -0.85 -8.68
CA LEU A 14 -2.60 -1.91 -9.51
C LEU A 14 -2.11 -3.31 -9.10
N LEU A 15 -0.83 -3.48 -8.73
CA LEU A 15 -0.31 -4.75 -8.22
C LEU A 15 -1.01 -5.17 -6.92
N GLY A 16 -1.26 -4.23 -6.01
CA GLY A 16 -2.06 -4.51 -4.82
C GLY A 16 -3.50 -4.92 -5.17
N GLY A 17 -4.14 -4.20 -6.10
CA GLY A 17 -5.47 -4.56 -6.62
C GLY A 17 -5.51 -5.95 -7.27
N MET A 18 -4.50 -6.31 -8.05
CA MET A 18 -4.36 -7.66 -8.60
C MET A 18 -4.21 -8.70 -7.49
N GLY A 19 -3.39 -8.42 -6.47
CA GLY A 19 -3.25 -9.27 -5.29
C GLY A 19 -4.59 -9.55 -4.61
N LEU A 20 -5.46 -8.54 -4.50
CA LEU A 20 -6.79 -8.69 -3.93
C LEU A 20 -7.67 -9.63 -4.74
N VAL A 21 -7.67 -9.49 -6.07
CA VAL A 21 -8.46 -10.34 -6.97
C VAL A 21 -7.96 -11.79 -6.93
N PHE A 22 -6.65 -11.99 -6.93
CA PHE A 22 -6.05 -13.32 -7.04
C PHE A 22 -5.85 -14.04 -5.70
N LYS A 23 -6.02 -13.37 -4.54
CA LYS A 23 -5.77 -14.01 -3.23
C LYS A 23 -6.57 -15.30 -3.04
N HIS A 24 -7.81 -15.35 -3.55
CA HIS A 24 -8.70 -16.51 -3.41
C HIS A 24 -8.27 -17.73 -4.24
N ALA A 25 -7.39 -17.55 -5.22
CA ALA A 25 -6.83 -18.63 -6.01
C ALA A 25 -5.57 -19.24 -5.35
N TYR A 26 -5.12 -18.69 -4.22
CA TYR A 26 -3.88 -19.13 -3.58
C TYR A 26 -4.08 -20.43 -2.80
N GLN A 27 -3.41 -21.49 -3.24
CA GLN A 27 -3.46 -22.82 -2.59
C GLN A 27 -2.12 -23.23 -1.96
N GLY A 28 -1.19 -22.28 -1.81
CA GLY A 28 0.16 -22.54 -1.32
C GLY A 28 0.27 -22.62 0.21
N PRO A 29 1.49 -22.72 0.74
CA PRO A 29 1.74 -22.66 2.18
C PRO A 29 1.15 -21.38 2.80
N LEU A 30 0.58 -21.49 4.01
CA LEU A 30 -0.09 -20.37 4.69
C LEU A 30 -1.34 -19.85 3.96
N ALA A 31 -2.00 -20.67 3.13
CA ALA A 31 -3.21 -20.26 2.40
C ALA A 31 -4.30 -19.70 3.33
N GLU A 32 -4.47 -20.24 4.53
CA GLU A 32 -5.39 -19.70 5.53
C GLU A 32 -5.05 -18.25 5.88
N ILE A 33 -3.78 -17.95 6.17
CA ILE A 33 -3.31 -16.58 6.47
C ILE A 33 -3.54 -15.66 5.27
N VAL A 34 -3.22 -16.12 4.06
CA VAL A 34 -3.40 -15.32 2.82
C VAL A 34 -4.89 -15.03 2.56
N HIS A 35 -5.75 -16.02 2.77
CA HIS A 35 -7.18 -15.84 2.56
C HIS A 35 -7.81 -14.92 3.60
N SER A 36 -7.42 -15.04 4.87
CA SER A 36 -7.93 -14.21 5.97
C SER A 36 -7.38 -12.79 5.90
N TYR A 37 -6.05 -12.63 5.90
CA TYR A 37 -5.40 -11.33 6.12
C TYR A 37 -4.82 -10.69 4.86
N GLY A 38 -4.69 -11.47 3.78
CA GLY A 38 -4.07 -11.00 2.55
C GLY A 38 -4.82 -9.84 1.91
N GLY A 39 -6.14 -9.75 2.11
CA GLY A 39 -6.95 -8.63 1.64
C GLY A 39 -6.53 -7.29 2.26
N ASN A 40 -6.45 -7.26 3.59
CA ASN A 40 -6.06 -6.08 4.35
C ASN A 40 -4.64 -5.64 4.03
N PHE A 41 -3.72 -6.60 3.92
CA PHE A 41 -2.36 -6.35 3.48
C PHE A 41 -2.30 -5.68 2.09
N VAL A 42 -2.93 -6.25 1.06
CA VAL A 42 -2.80 -5.74 -0.32
C VAL A 42 -3.60 -4.45 -0.55
N VAL A 43 -4.72 -4.25 0.16
CA VAL A 43 -5.49 -3.01 0.13
C VAL A 43 -4.70 -1.88 0.78
N SER A 44 -4.16 -2.10 1.98
CA SER A 44 -3.28 -1.12 2.65
C SER A 44 -2.07 -0.75 1.82
N PHE A 45 -1.45 -1.75 1.19
CA PHE A 45 -0.35 -1.54 0.25
C PHE A 45 -0.74 -0.65 -0.93
N ALA A 46 -1.86 -0.95 -1.59
CA ALA A 46 -2.32 -0.16 -2.74
C ALA A 46 -2.72 1.27 -2.33
N LEU A 47 -3.41 1.39 -1.19
CA LEU A 47 -3.90 2.67 -0.68
C LEU A 47 -2.75 3.61 -0.33
N TYR A 48 -1.62 3.10 0.17
CA TYR A 48 -0.43 3.90 0.38
C TYR A 48 0.04 4.62 -0.90
N PHE A 49 0.15 3.91 -2.03
CA PHE A 49 0.61 4.54 -3.28
C PHE A 49 -0.41 5.51 -3.88
N ALA A 50 -1.70 5.26 -3.67
CA ALA A 50 -2.76 6.22 -3.97
C ALA A 50 -2.62 7.47 -3.07
N ALA A 51 -2.40 7.29 -1.77
CA ALA A 51 -2.23 8.37 -0.80
C ALA A 51 -1.00 9.22 -1.10
N VAL A 52 0.15 8.63 -1.45
CA VAL A 52 1.35 9.39 -1.86
C VAL A 52 1.03 10.28 -3.07
N SER A 53 0.26 9.78 -4.03
CA SER A 53 -0.14 10.56 -5.20
C SER A 53 -1.07 11.71 -4.84
N ALA A 54 -1.95 11.53 -3.85
CA ALA A 54 -2.84 12.57 -3.34
C ALA A 54 -2.10 13.60 -2.47
N THR A 55 -1.35 13.18 -1.45
CA THR A 55 -0.71 14.09 -0.49
C THR A 55 0.37 14.94 -1.11
N THR A 56 1.10 14.41 -2.10
CA THR A 56 2.09 15.20 -2.84
C THR A 56 1.45 16.30 -3.70
N ARG A 57 0.22 16.11 -4.19
CA ARG A 57 -0.55 17.15 -4.88
C ARG A 57 -0.88 18.33 -3.94
N PHE A 58 -1.04 18.05 -2.65
CA PHE A 58 -1.33 19.05 -1.61
C PHE A 58 -0.07 19.51 -0.83
N GLY A 59 1.12 19.06 -1.22
CA GLY A 59 2.38 19.44 -0.55
C GLY A 59 2.63 18.79 0.82
N LEU A 60 1.84 17.79 1.22
CA LEU A 60 1.87 17.20 2.58
C LEU A 60 2.92 16.09 2.78
N GLY A 61 3.71 15.76 1.75
CA GLY A 61 4.80 14.79 1.84
C GLY A 61 4.35 13.34 2.10
N ARG A 62 5.35 12.45 2.27
CA ARG A 62 5.15 11.00 2.46
C ARG A 62 4.69 10.59 3.87
N PRO A 63 5.12 11.25 4.97
CA PRO A 63 4.58 10.95 6.29
C PRO A 63 3.06 11.13 6.37
N ALA A 64 2.52 12.17 5.70
CA ALA A 64 1.08 12.35 5.61
C ALA A 64 0.39 11.21 4.84
N ALA A 65 1.04 10.62 3.83
CA ALA A 65 0.48 9.48 3.12
C ALA A 65 0.44 8.23 4.01
N VAL A 66 1.48 7.97 4.81
CA VAL A 66 1.50 6.90 5.80
C VAL A 66 0.36 7.08 6.80
N ALA A 67 0.28 8.27 7.42
CA ALA A 67 -0.75 8.58 8.41
C ALA A 67 -2.16 8.47 7.81
N ALA A 68 -2.40 9.05 6.63
CA ALA A 68 -3.69 8.98 5.96
C ALA A 68 -4.10 7.53 5.62
N THR A 69 -3.14 6.71 5.18
CA THR A 69 -3.41 5.30 4.84
C THR A 69 -3.75 4.51 6.09
N LEU A 70 -2.92 4.57 7.14
CA LEU A 70 -3.16 3.87 8.40
C LEU A 70 -4.47 4.30 9.03
N LEU A 71 -4.74 5.61 9.11
CA LEU A 71 -6.01 6.12 9.63
C LEU A 71 -7.20 5.59 8.81
N ALA A 72 -7.11 5.58 7.48
CA ALA A 72 -8.21 5.11 6.65
C ALA A 72 -8.51 3.62 6.88
N VAL A 73 -7.48 2.77 6.89
CA VAL A 73 -7.68 1.31 7.03
C VAL A 73 -8.01 0.91 8.47
N GLU A 74 -7.37 1.51 9.46
CA GLU A 74 -7.66 1.18 10.88
C GLU A 74 -9.04 1.68 11.29
N VAL A 75 -9.46 2.88 10.86
CA VAL A 75 -10.83 3.34 11.12
C VAL A 75 -11.83 2.44 10.39
N PHE A 76 -11.54 2.02 9.15
CA PHE A 76 -12.39 1.08 8.43
C PHE A 76 -12.54 -0.25 9.20
N GLU A 77 -11.45 -0.82 9.73
CA GLU A 77 -11.47 -2.04 10.54
C GLU A 77 -12.29 -1.85 11.84
N VAL A 78 -11.99 -0.80 12.60
CA VAL A 78 -12.62 -0.54 13.91
C VAL A 78 -14.11 -0.22 13.78
N THR A 79 -14.54 0.30 12.63
CA THR A 79 -15.94 0.68 12.38
C THR A 79 -16.74 -0.39 11.64
N ASP A 80 -16.23 -1.62 11.54
CA ASP A 80 -16.91 -2.71 10.80
C ASP A 80 -17.23 -2.24 9.36
N GLY A 81 -16.22 -1.70 8.68
CA GLY A 81 -16.37 -1.13 7.35
C GLY A 81 -17.37 0.03 7.28
N PHE A 82 -17.40 0.88 8.32
CA PHE A 82 -18.39 1.95 8.53
C PHE A 82 -19.85 1.46 8.62
N GLY A 83 -20.07 0.18 8.96
CA GLY A 83 -21.39 -0.46 8.94
C GLY A 83 -21.96 -0.68 7.52
N VAL A 84 -21.14 -0.48 6.48
CA VAL A 84 -21.51 -0.72 5.07
C VAL A 84 -21.12 -2.13 4.63
N MET A 85 -20.07 -2.70 5.21
CA MET A 85 -19.62 -4.08 4.96
C MET A 85 -19.73 -4.89 6.25
N SER A 86 -19.88 -6.22 6.14
CA SER A 86 -19.74 -7.12 7.30
C SER A 86 -18.26 -7.47 7.48
N ASN A 87 -17.53 -6.60 8.15
CA ASN A 87 -16.14 -6.77 8.51
C ASN A 87 -15.99 -7.01 10.02
N VAL A 88 -15.87 -8.28 10.41
CA VAL A 88 -15.68 -8.65 11.82
C VAL A 88 -14.32 -8.14 12.29
N TYR A 89 -14.31 -7.28 13.32
CA TYR A 89 -13.08 -6.80 13.93
C TYR A 89 -12.16 -7.95 14.36
N ASP A 90 -10.98 -8.05 13.75
CA ASP A 90 -9.86 -8.90 14.19
C ASP A 90 -8.64 -8.02 14.46
N THR A 91 -8.00 -8.21 15.62
CA THR A 91 -6.79 -7.45 15.98
C THR A 91 -5.63 -7.78 15.04
N VAL A 92 -5.65 -8.96 14.42
CA VAL A 92 -4.65 -9.36 13.43
C VAL A 92 -4.80 -8.58 12.12
N ASP A 93 -6.00 -8.08 11.79
CA ASP A 93 -6.22 -7.23 10.62
C ASP A 93 -5.53 -5.87 10.73
N LEU A 94 -5.48 -5.30 11.95
CA LEU A 94 -4.69 -4.11 12.22
C LEU A 94 -3.20 -4.34 11.92
N ALA A 95 -2.67 -5.50 12.33
CA ALA A 95 -1.28 -5.87 12.03
C ALA A 95 -1.06 -6.11 10.54
N ALA A 96 -2.02 -6.73 9.84
CA ALA A 96 -1.96 -6.93 8.39
C ALA A 96 -1.95 -5.60 7.62
N ASN A 97 -2.75 -4.64 8.06
CA ASN A 97 -2.79 -3.28 7.52
C ASN A 97 -1.45 -2.56 7.73
N ALA A 98 -0.94 -2.56 8.95
CA ALA A 98 0.36 -1.98 9.27
C ALA A 98 1.50 -2.63 8.46
N ALA A 99 1.47 -3.95 8.27
CA ALA A 99 2.44 -4.68 7.46
C ALA A 99 2.35 -4.28 5.98
N GLY A 100 1.14 -4.14 5.43
CA GLY A 100 0.92 -3.68 4.05
C GLY A 100 1.52 -2.30 3.81
N VAL A 101 1.27 -1.35 4.73
CA VAL A 101 1.85 0.00 4.66
C VAL A 101 3.38 -0.04 4.81
N ALA A 102 3.91 -0.82 5.76
CA ALA A 102 5.35 -0.92 5.98
C ALA A 102 6.10 -1.43 4.73
N VAL A 103 5.56 -2.47 4.08
CA VAL A 103 6.13 -3.00 2.83
C VAL A 103 6.03 -1.96 1.70
N ALA A 104 4.91 -1.24 1.60
CA ALA A 104 4.74 -0.19 0.60
C ALA A 104 5.76 0.94 0.78
N VAL A 105 5.99 1.39 2.01
CA VAL A 105 7.01 2.38 2.36
C VAL A 105 8.41 1.87 2.00
N ALA A 106 8.73 0.63 2.34
CA ALA A 106 10.03 0.05 2.02
C ALA A 106 10.29 0.03 0.50
N LEU A 107 9.29 -0.34 -0.30
CA LEU A 107 9.38 -0.30 -1.77
C LEU A 107 9.45 1.12 -2.32
N ASP A 108 8.72 2.08 -1.75
CA ASP A 108 8.82 3.48 -2.15
C ASP A 108 10.24 3.99 -1.95
N LEU A 109 10.81 3.80 -0.76
CA LEU A 109 12.18 4.20 -0.44
C LEU A 109 13.21 3.51 -1.33
N ALA A 110 13.09 2.19 -1.54
CA ALA A 110 14.01 1.44 -2.38
C ALA A 110 13.98 1.92 -3.84
N THR A 111 12.78 2.13 -4.39
CA THR A 111 12.63 2.57 -5.79
C THR A 111 13.04 4.03 -5.99
N LEU A 112 12.81 4.92 -5.01
CA LEU A 112 13.33 6.28 -5.06
C LEU A 112 14.85 6.30 -5.08
N ARG A 113 15.49 5.49 -4.23
CA ARG A 113 16.96 5.39 -4.20
C ARG A 113 17.50 4.93 -5.56
N LEU A 114 16.85 3.97 -6.20
CA LEU A 114 17.23 3.51 -7.54
C LEU A 114 17.06 4.60 -8.59
N LEU A 115 15.96 5.36 -8.56
CA LEU A 115 15.71 6.45 -9.51
C LEU A 115 16.73 7.58 -9.36
N VAL A 116 17.08 7.97 -8.13
CA VAL A 116 18.10 8.99 -7.83
C VAL A 116 19.47 8.53 -8.32
N ASN A 117 19.86 7.29 -8.01
CA ASN A 117 21.15 6.74 -8.45
C ASN A 117 21.28 6.69 -9.99
N ARG A 118 20.19 6.36 -10.70
CA ARG A 118 20.19 6.36 -12.17
C ARG A 118 20.33 7.74 -12.78
N TRP A 119 19.85 8.78 -12.11
CA TRP A 119 20.04 10.16 -12.55
C TRP A 119 21.49 10.59 -12.42
N LYS A 120 22.10 10.34 -11.24
CA LYS A 120 23.50 10.67 -10.97
C LYS A 120 24.46 10.02 -11.99
N ASN A 121 24.19 8.78 -12.41
CA ASN A 121 25.07 8.09 -13.36
C ASN A 121 24.99 8.60 -14.81
N ARG A 122 23.95 9.36 -15.19
CA ARG A 122 23.84 9.94 -16.55
C ARG A 122 24.57 11.27 -16.72
N GLU A 123 24.92 11.95 -15.62
CA GLU A 123 25.65 13.22 -15.66
C GLU A 123 27.18 13.04 -15.78
N PHE A 124 27.68 11.79 -15.65
CA PHE A 124 29.10 11.45 -15.70
C PHE A 124 29.48 10.53 -16.88
N THR A 125 28.62 10.44 -17.90
CA THR A 125 28.86 9.75 -19.18
C THR A 125 28.61 10.71 -20.32
#